data_AF-A0A4Q3JY73-F1
#
_entry.id   AF-A0A4Q3JY73-F1
#
_cell.length_a   1.000
_cell.length_b   1.000
_cell.length_c   1.000
_cell.angle_alpha   90.00
_cell.angle_beta   90.00
_cell.angle_gamma   90.00
#
_symmetry.space_group_name_H-M   'P 1'
#
loop_
_entity.id
_entity.type
_entity.pdbx_description
1 polymer ?
#
loop_
_entity_poly.entity_id
_entity_poly.type
_entity_poly.pdbx_seq_one_letter_code
_entity_poly.pdbx_strand_id
1 'polypeptide(L)'
;MGASFGPFSTLRYARDRIGAGPWYNAKLVMVAADLTSLHERFGDADVFLDEKGAKVNGQWVGSPTPNEHDILTGTKRDGTLDAGKTCGDWTSGDATKFATVGHSDGLGPGSSADPQYRPWNAVHDNGSCADTAPKGGSGRVYCFAVE
;
A
#
# COMPACT_ATOMS: atom_id res chain seq x y z
N MET A 1 -39.00 -2.10 17.99
CA MET A 1 -37.56 -1.88 18.15
C MET A 1 -36.93 -1.70 16.78
N GLY A 2 -36.82 -0.47 16.29
CA GLY A 2 -36.09 -0.16 15.07
C GLY A 2 -34.76 0.47 15.44
N ALA A 3 -33.65 -0.20 15.10
CA ALA A 3 -32.33 0.38 15.24
C ALA A 3 -32.20 1.54 14.24
N SER A 4 -32.07 2.76 14.77
CA SER A 4 -31.69 3.93 14.00
C SER A 4 -30.21 3.77 13.63
N PHE A 5 -29.94 3.46 12.36
CA PHE A 5 -28.64 3.69 11.76
C PHE A 5 -28.54 5.21 11.51
N GLY A 6 -27.64 5.87 12.23
CA GLY A 6 -27.37 7.30 12.05
C GLY A 6 -26.85 7.62 10.63
N PRO A 7 -27.06 8.84 10.14
CA PRO A 7 -26.71 9.20 8.77
C PRO A 7 -25.18 9.40 8.69
N PHE A 8 -24.56 8.80 7.67
CA PHE A 8 -23.15 8.93 7.28
C PHE A 8 -22.13 8.20 8.17
N SER A 9 -21.92 6.91 7.90
CA SER A 9 -20.53 6.44 7.83
C SER A 9 -19.88 7.24 6.70
N THR A 10 -19.16 8.31 7.05
CA THR A 10 -18.45 9.10 6.05
C THR A 10 -17.41 8.19 5.41
N LEU A 11 -17.48 8.05 4.08
CA LEU A 11 -16.44 7.46 3.26
C LEU A 11 -15.07 7.96 3.75
N ARG A 12 -14.24 7.07 4.30
CA ARG A 12 -13.02 7.46 5.00
C ARG A 12 -11.81 6.99 4.20
N TYR A 13 -11.12 7.95 3.56
CA TYR A 13 -9.95 7.65 2.74
C TYR A 13 -8.74 7.35 3.62
N ALA A 14 -7.81 6.53 3.12
CA ALA A 14 -6.50 6.39 3.76
C ALA A 14 -5.73 7.73 3.69
N ARG A 15 -5.81 8.43 2.56
CA ARG A 15 -5.23 9.76 2.35
C ARG A 15 -5.53 10.76 3.46
N ASP A 16 -6.74 10.74 4.01
CA ASP A 16 -7.17 11.71 5.04
C ASP A 16 -6.66 11.37 6.45
N ARG A 17 -6.01 10.20 6.61
CA ARG A 17 -5.58 9.65 7.91
C ARG A 17 -4.07 9.57 8.08
N ILE A 18 -3.30 9.95 7.06
CA ILE A 18 -1.82 9.82 7.05
C ILE A 18 -1.09 11.13 7.35
N GLY A 19 -1.82 12.19 7.70
CA GLY A 19 -1.26 13.52 7.97
C GLY A 19 -0.99 14.31 6.69
N ALA A 20 -0.40 15.51 6.84
CA ALA A 20 -0.06 16.38 5.71
C ALA A 20 1.40 16.21 5.24
N GLY A 21 2.21 15.45 5.96
CA GLY A 21 3.66 15.36 5.79
C GLY A 21 4.41 16.47 6.54
N PRO A 22 5.74 16.57 6.37
CA PRO A 22 6.58 15.66 5.57
C PRO A 22 6.73 14.27 6.21
N TRP A 23 6.94 13.24 5.38
CA TRP A 23 7.23 11.89 5.87
C TRP A 23 8.67 11.50 5.59
N TYR A 24 9.25 10.79 6.55
CA TYR A 24 10.60 10.25 6.50
C TYR A 24 10.58 8.75 6.76
N ASN A 25 11.49 8.01 6.13
CA ASN A 25 11.64 6.58 6.38
C ASN A 25 12.45 6.32 7.67
N ALA A 26 12.64 5.06 8.03
CA ALA A 26 13.38 4.63 9.23
C ALA A 26 14.84 5.15 9.30
N LYS A 27 15.40 5.63 8.20
CA LYS A 27 16.75 6.23 8.13
C LYS A 27 16.73 7.76 8.09
N LEU A 28 15.59 8.38 8.39
CA LEU A 28 15.37 9.83 8.33
C LEU A 28 15.59 10.42 6.93
N VAL A 29 15.44 9.60 5.88
CA VAL A 29 15.43 10.07 4.49
C VAL A 29 14.00 10.48 4.13
N MET A 30 13.85 11.67 3.53
CA MET A 30 12.55 12.20 3.13
C MET A 30 11.92 11.31 2.05
N VAL A 31 10.70 10.85 2.30
CA VAL A 31 9.90 10.06 1.35
C VAL A 31 9.04 10.99 0.50
N ALA A 32 8.38 11.96 1.12
CA ALA A 32 7.57 12.97 0.44
C ALA A 32 7.37 14.19 1.33
N ALA A 33 7.27 15.37 0.72
CA ALA A 33 7.08 16.63 1.43
C ALA A 33 5.60 16.88 1.76
N ASP A 34 4.70 16.39 0.91
CA ASP A 34 3.26 16.64 0.99
C ASP A 34 2.46 15.50 0.33
N LEU A 35 1.14 15.52 0.52
CA LEU A 35 0.24 14.50 -0.03
C LEU A 35 0.32 14.36 -1.55
N THR A 36 0.57 15.46 -2.28
CA THR A 36 0.67 15.42 -3.75
C THR A 36 1.89 14.63 -4.17
N SER A 37 3.07 15.03 -3.68
CA SER A 37 4.34 14.34 -3.96
C SER A 37 4.33 12.90 -3.46
N LEU A 38 3.64 12.59 -2.36
CA LEU A 38 3.47 11.22 -1.90
C LEU A 38 2.68 10.38 -2.90
N HIS A 39 1.50 10.81 -3.33
CA HIS A 39 0.63 10.00 -4.18
C HIS A 39 1.06 9.95 -5.66
N GLU A 40 1.87 10.91 -6.11
CA GLU A 40 2.53 10.87 -7.43
C GLU A 40 3.81 10.01 -7.43
N ARG A 41 4.37 9.68 -6.26
CA ARG A 41 5.61 8.92 -6.13
C ARG A 41 5.50 7.49 -6.67
N PHE A 42 6.61 6.98 -7.18
CA PHE A 42 6.77 5.56 -7.51
C PHE A 42 7.48 4.82 -6.38
N GLY A 43 7.28 3.51 -6.29
CA GLY A 43 8.06 2.63 -5.43
C GLY A 43 9.55 2.77 -5.70
N ASP A 44 10.33 2.52 -4.65
CA ASP A 44 11.77 2.66 -4.60
C ASP A 44 12.28 1.88 -3.38
N ALA A 45 12.98 0.76 -3.63
CA ALA A 45 13.41 -0.16 -2.59
C ALA A 45 14.43 0.47 -1.61
N ASP A 46 15.10 1.55 -1.99
CA ASP A 46 16.02 2.28 -1.10
C ASP A 46 15.29 3.28 -0.19
N VAL A 47 14.04 3.62 -0.51
CA VAL A 47 13.23 4.60 0.22
C VAL A 47 12.15 3.94 1.06
N PHE A 48 11.41 2.97 0.50
CA PHE A 48 10.37 2.23 1.21
C PHE A 48 10.97 1.05 1.97
N LEU A 49 11.40 1.36 3.19
CA LEU A 49 12.07 0.43 4.09
C LEU A 49 11.10 -0.16 5.11
N ASP A 50 11.45 -1.32 5.66
CA ASP A 50 10.77 -1.90 6.82
C ASP A 50 11.07 -1.12 8.12
N GLU A 51 10.46 -1.54 9.22
CA GLU A 51 10.60 -0.90 10.54
C GLU A 51 12.03 -0.95 11.10
N LYS A 52 12.90 -1.80 10.53
CA LYS A 52 14.32 -1.94 10.89
C LYS A 52 15.23 -1.19 9.93
N GLY A 53 14.66 -0.51 8.92
CA GLY A 53 15.42 0.20 7.90
C GLY A 53 16.05 -0.70 6.84
N ALA A 54 15.58 -1.94 6.69
CA ALA A 54 15.98 -2.85 5.62
C ALA A 54 15.05 -2.68 4.39
N LYS A 55 15.58 -3.03 3.21
CA LYS A 55 14.76 -3.09 1.98
C LYS A 55 13.76 -4.23 2.11
N VAL A 56 12.51 -4.00 1.69
CA VAL A 56 11.55 -5.09 1.54
C VAL A 56 11.98 -5.99 0.39
N ASN A 57 11.89 -7.31 0.55
CA ASN A 57 12.18 -8.25 -0.54
C ASN A 57 11.27 -7.93 -1.74
N GLY A 58 11.86 -7.77 -2.91
CA GLY A 58 11.17 -7.38 -4.13
C GLY A 58 11.79 -7.97 -5.39
N GLN A 59 11.61 -7.26 -6.49
CA GLN A 59 12.18 -7.53 -7.81
C GLN A 59 13.48 -6.76 -8.07
N TRP A 60 13.98 -5.99 -7.10
CA TRP A 60 15.24 -5.26 -7.23
C TRP A 60 16.46 -6.19 -7.28
N VAL A 61 17.55 -5.71 -7.87
CA VAL A 61 18.75 -6.52 -8.16
C VAL A 61 19.38 -7.07 -6.87
N GLY A 62 19.43 -8.40 -6.74
CA GLY A 62 19.97 -9.07 -5.56
C GLY A 62 18.97 -9.22 -4.41
N SER A 63 17.68 -8.96 -4.65
CA SER A 63 16.64 -9.19 -3.66
C SER A 63 16.57 -10.65 -3.21
N PRO A 64 16.44 -10.93 -1.91
CA PRO A 64 16.13 -12.26 -1.41
C PRO A 64 14.74 -12.73 -1.85
N THR A 65 14.52 -14.06 -1.78
CA THR A 65 13.20 -14.68 -1.89
C THR A 65 12.61 -14.92 -0.50
N PRO A 66 11.26 -14.98 -0.36
CA PRO A 66 10.25 -14.75 -1.41
C PRO A 66 10.12 -13.27 -1.81
N ASN A 67 9.45 -13.01 -2.94
CA ASN A 67 9.03 -11.66 -3.33
C ASN A 67 7.93 -11.18 -2.39
N GLU A 68 8.09 -10.00 -1.80
CA GLU A 68 7.19 -9.43 -0.78
C GLU A 68 6.86 -7.95 -1.05
N HIS A 69 7.08 -7.47 -2.28
CA HIS A 69 6.97 -6.05 -2.60
C HIS A 69 5.54 -5.49 -2.63
N ASP A 70 4.51 -6.35 -2.70
CA ASP A 70 3.11 -5.94 -2.71
C ASP A 70 2.69 -5.51 -1.31
N ILE A 71 2.38 -4.22 -1.17
CA ILE A 71 1.94 -3.63 0.09
C ILE A 71 0.46 -3.30 0.00
N LEU A 72 -0.32 -3.75 0.99
CA LEU A 72 -1.76 -3.50 1.06
C LEU A 72 -2.04 -2.02 1.28
N THR A 73 -2.87 -1.43 0.41
CA THR A 73 -3.26 -0.01 0.51
C THR A 73 -4.77 0.18 0.47
N GLY A 74 -5.45 -0.54 -0.41
CA GLY A 74 -6.88 -0.34 -0.68
C GLY A 74 -7.22 1.05 -1.22
N THR A 75 -6.28 1.67 -1.93
CA THR A 75 -6.42 3.02 -2.49
C THR A 75 -6.31 3.03 -4.00
N LYS A 76 -6.92 4.04 -4.62
CA LYS A 76 -6.55 4.47 -5.96
C LYS A 76 -5.22 5.21 -5.93
N ARG A 77 -4.68 5.50 -7.12
CA ARG A 77 -3.39 6.21 -7.29
C ARG A 77 -3.33 7.53 -6.52
N ASP A 78 -4.41 8.29 -6.50
CA ASP A 78 -4.51 9.58 -5.81
C ASP A 78 -4.66 9.47 -4.27
N GLY A 79 -4.74 8.25 -3.73
CA GLY A 79 -4.91 7.97 -2.30
C GLY A 79 -6.37 7.89 -1.84
N THR A 80 -7.33 8.16 -2.72
CA THR A 80 -8.75 7.98 -2.40
C THR A 80 -9.10 6.49 -2.27
N LEU A 81 -10.22 6.19 -1.61
CA LEU A 81 -10.65 4.81 -1.41
C LEU A 81 -10.89 4.12 -2.76
N ASP A 82 -10.34 2.92 -2.89
CA ASP A 82 -10.75 1.99 -3.93
C ASP A 82 -11.90 1.10 -3.41
N ALA A 83 -13.12 1.43 -3.83
CA ALA A 83 -14.34 0.89 -3.22
C ALA A 83 -14.43 -0.63 -3.38
N GLY A 84 -14.61 -1.34 -2.26
CA GLY A 84 -14.64 -2.81 -2.23
C GLY A 84 -13.26 -3.47 -2.27
N LYS A 85 -12.17 -2.69 -2.31
CA LYS A 85 -10.79 -3.18 -2.38
C LYS A 85 -10.04 -2.97 -1.06
N THR A 86 -10.73 -3.15 0.06
CA THR A 86 -10.16 -3.03 1.41
C THR A 86 -10.35 -4.30 2.23
N CYS A 87 -10.66 -5.44 1.62
CA CYS A 87 -11.02 -6.65 2.37
C CYS A 87 -12.16 -6.41 3.38
N GLY A 88 -13.16 -5.60 3.00
CA GLY A 88 -14.24 -5.20 3.90
C GLY A 88 -13.73 -4.35 5.06
N ASP A 89 -13.08 -3.23 4.76
CA ASP A 89 -12.47 -2.33 5.75
C ASP A 89 -11.52 -3.06 6.71
N TRP A 90 -10.75 -4.00 6.15
CA TRP A 90 -9.74 -4.81 6.82
C TRP A 90 -10.32 -5.74 7.90
N THR A 91 -11.59 -6.13 7.76
CA THR A 91 -12.30 -7.01 8.72
C THR A 91 -12.67 -8.39 8.15
N SER A 92 -12.39 -8.65 6.87
CA SER A 92 -12.79 -9.89 6.20
C SER A 92 -11.58 -10.72 5.75
N GLY A 93 -11.54 -12.00 6.12
CA GLY A 93 -10.61 -13.00 5.57
C GLY A 93 -11.23 -13.85 4.46
N ASP A 94 -12.14 -13.28 3.66
CA ASP A 94 -12.89 -14.02 2.64
C ASP A 94 -12.07 -14.19 1.36
N ALA A 95 -11.93 -15.43 0.87
CA ALA A 95 -11.15 -15.74 -0.33
C ALA A 95 -11.74 -15.12 -1.62
N THR A 96 -13.00 -14.70 -1.60
CA THR A 96 -13.67 -14.03 -2.73
C THR A 96 -13.51 -12.51 -2.72
N LYS A 97 -12.91 -11.94 -1.68
CA LYS A 97 -12.62 -10.51 -1.57
C LYS A 97 -11.14 -10.24 -1.82
N PHE A 98 -10.86 -9.00 -2.20
CA PHE A 98 -9.53 -8.54 -2.54
C PHE A 98 -9.25 -7.17 -1.94
N ALA A 99 -7.97 -6.81 -1.89
CA ALA A 99 -7.53 -5.46 -1.64
C ALA A 99 -6.54 -5.00 -2.70
N THR A 100 -6.58 -3.71 -3.01
CA THR A 100 -5.61 -3.08 -3.90
C THR A 100 -4.25 -3.00 -3.19
N VAL A 101 -3.19 -3.34 -3.91
CA VAL A 101 -1.80 -3.22 -3.48
C VAL A 101 -1.05 -2.24 -4.37
N GLY A 102 0.08 -1.74 -3.89
CA GLY A 102 1.11 -1.18 -4.75
C GLY A 102 2.49 -1.76 -4.45
N HIS A 103 3.49 -1.37 -5.24
CA HIS A 103 4.82 -1.97 -5.23
C HIS A 103 5.81 -1.10 -4.47
N SER A 104 6.36 -1.63 -3.37
CA SER A 104 7.35 -0.91 -2.55
C SER A 104 8.65 -0.59 -3.30
N ASP A 105 9.03 -1.43 -4.25
CA ASP A 105 10.23 -1.27 -5.08
C ASP A 105 9.97 -0.58 -6.43
N GLY A 106 8.70 -0.44 -6.81
CA GLY A 106 8.26 0.18 -8.06
C GLY A 106 8.56 -0.66 -9.30
N LEU A 107 8.68 -1.98 -9.15
CA LEU A 107 9.04 -2.90 -10.22
C LEU A 107 7.97 -3.98 -10.40
N GLY A 108 7.72 -4.38 -11.65
CA GLY A 108 6.80 -5.43 -12.03
C GLY A 108 7.47 -6.75 -12.40
N PRO A 109 6.75 -7.66 -13.08
CA PRO A 109 7.29 -8.94 -13.56
C PRO A 109 8.58 -8.76 -14.37
N GLY A 110 9.58 -9.58 -14.09
CA GLY A 110 10.87 -9.52 -14.79
C GLY A 110 11.68 -8.25 -14.51
N SER A 111 11.49 -7.61 -13.35
CA SER A 111 12.10 -6.32 -12.99
C SER A 111 11.66 -5.16 -13.92
N SER A 112 10.48 -5.25 -14.53
CA SER A 112 9.98 -4.19 -15.41
C SER A 112 9.73 -2.89 -14.64
N ALA A 113 10.18 -1.77 -15.19
CA ALA A 113 9.89 -0.43 -14.68
C ALA A 113 8.80 0.29 -15.49
N ASP A 114 7.90 -0.46 -16.15
CA ASP A 114 6.81 0.14 -16.91
C ASP A 114 5.87 0.95 -16.00
N PRO A 115 5.36 2.12 -16.44
CA PRO A 115 4.63 3.06 -15.58
C PRO A 115 3.45 2.46 -14.80
N GLN A 116 2.83 1.38 -15.30
CA GLN A 116 1.73 0.70 -14.63
C GLN A 116 2.14 -0.05 -13.35
N TYR A 117 3.38 -0.52 -13.24
CA TYR A 117 3.88 -1.27 -12.07
C TYR A 117 4.51 -0.38 -11.01
N ARG A 118 4.91 0.82 -11.41
CA ARG A 118 5.69 1.70 -10.55
C ARG A 118 4.94 2.28 -9.34
N PRO A 119 3.61 2.47 -9.32
CA PRO A 119 2.93 3.05 -8.17
C PRO A 119 3.17 2.30 -6.85
N TRP A 120 3.55 3.03 -5.80
CA TRP A 120 3.69 2.44 -4.46
C TRP A 120 2.34 2.03 -3.84
N ASN A 121 1.23 2.61 -4.32
CA ASN A 121 -0.08 2.50 -3.67
C ASN A 121 -1.22 1.90 -4.49
N ALA A 122 -1.07 1.71 -5.81
CA ALA A 122 -2.19 1.25 -6.65
C ALA A 122 -1.70 0.64 -7.96
N VAL A 123 -1.57 -0.69 -7.98
CA VAL A 123 -1.11 -1.46 -9.16
C VAL A 123 -2.11 -2.55 -9.51
N HIS A 124 -2.42 -3.46 -8.57
CA HIS A 124 -3.33 -4.58 -8.82
C HIS A 124 -4.01 -5.05 -7.54
N ASP A 125 -4.93 -6.01 -7.69
CA ASP A 125 -5.51 -6.75 -6.56
C ASP A 125 -4.48 -7.74 -5.99
N ASN A 126 -4.48 -7.89 -4.66
CA ASN A 126 -3.74 -8.93 -3.96
C ASN A 126 -4.20 -10.36 -4.37
N GLY A 127 -3.58 -11.38 -3.78
CA GLY A 127 -3.98 -12.79 -3.96
C GLY A 127 -5.44 -13.03 -3.58
N SER A 128 -5.77 -12.79 -2.30
CA SER A 128 -7.13 -12.70 -1.76
C SER A 128 -7.07 -12.10 -0.35
N CYS A 129 -8.21 -11.84 0.27
CA CYS A 129 -8.21 -11.47 1.69
C CYS A 129 -7.99 -12.65 2.64
N ALA A 130 -8.09 -13.90 2.17
CA ALA A 130 -7.79 -15.10 2.96
C ALA A 130 -6.29 -15.44 2.98
N ASP A 131 -5.58 -15.07 1.92
CA ASP A 131 -4.13 -15.28 1.78
C ASP A 131 -3.52 -14.16 0.93
N THR A 132 -2.66 -13.37 1.56
CA THR A 132 -1.99 -12.22 0.97
C THR A 132 -0.64 -12.56 0.35
N ALA A 133 -0.10 -13.77 0.55
CA ALA A 133 1.21 -14.15 0.02
C ALA A 133 1.28 -14.24 -1.52
N PRO A 134 0.24 -14.74 -2.24
CA PRO A 134 0.29 -14.83 -3.69
C PRO A 134 0.49 -13.47 -4.37
N LYS A 135 1.12 -13.51 -5.56
CA LYS A 135 1.45 -12.37 -6.43
C LYS A 135 2.60 -11.46 -5.97
N GLY A 136 3.20 -11.74 -4.82
CA GLY A 136 4.34 -10.97 -4.29
C GLY A 136 4.03 -10.24 -2.99
N GLY A 137 2.99 -10.66 -2.26
CA GLY A 137 2.62 -10.07 -0.99
C GLY A 137 3.13 -10.85 0.22
N SER A 138 2.96 -10.23 1.38
CA SER A 138 3.29 -10.81 2.69
C SER A 138 2.43 -10.21 3.82
N GLY A 139 1.32 -9.56 3.45
CA GLY A 139 0.43 -8.89 4.42
C GLY A 139 0.99 -7.59 4.98
N ARG A 140 2.00 -6.99 4.31
CA ARG A 140 2.62 -5.72 4.73
C ARG A 140 1.68 -4.54 4.52
N VAL A 141 1.86 -3.53 5.37
CA VAL A 141 1.16 -2.25 5.36
C VAL A 141 2.15 -1.11 5.62
N TYR A 142 1.80 0.10 5.21
CA TYR A 142 2.55 1.30 5.57
C TYR A 142 2.01 1.93 6.86
N CYS A 143 2.92 2.29 7.76
CA CYS A 143 2.61 3.04 8.97
C CYS A 143 3.07 4.49 8.80
N PHE A 144 2.13 5.43 8.87
CA PHE A 144 2.42 6.85 8.80
C PHE A 144 2.35 7.45 10.20
N ALA A 145 3.45 8.07 10.63
CA ALA A 145 3.41 8.90 11.83
C ALA A 145 2.55 10.14 11.54
N VAL A 146 1.58 10.37 12.41
CA VAL A 146 0.73 11.57 12.41
C VAL A 146 0.87 12.25 13.78
N GLU A 147 0.73 13.56 13.81
CA GLU A 147 0.71 14.34 15.06
C GLU A 147 -0.52 14.04 15.93
#